data_AF-A0A0F9E6C9-F1
#
_entry.id   AF-A0A0F9E6C9-F1
#
_cell.length_a   1.000
_cell.length_b   1.000
_cell.length_c   1.000
_cell.angle_alpha   90.00
_cell.angle_beta   90.00
_cell.angle_gamma   90.00
#
_symmetry.space_group_name_H-M   'P 1'
#
loop_
_entity.id
_entity.type
_entity.pdbx_description
1 polymer ?
#
loop_
_entity_poly.entity_id
_entity_poly.type
_entity_poly.pdbx_seq_one_letter_code
_entity_poly.pdbx_strand_id
1 'polypeptide(L)'
;MLLTLTTQTLEIKLAGAVATTELPVVLAYIDGEASNFFPTLQHSISNGTTEVTILDAPESRGKRLVKFMYIRNVDTATVTVTLQLADGATNREIVKIVLLQDETLSYTDTTGFKIIDTNGNTKVGGGGGFAAPTGAVDIGDSATEGSLGSHSRADHQHAHAAPGAGYPQDVAAAEVDGSATTPARSDHVHKNMDIGAKAHEVGGAQTITTSTWTALTFDTDTWDTDNIHDTSSNTERLTATTAGKYLIVGAASFAADATNNLRAISVRQDGTTFLTQNFYSPIQGGSFDTKMNVTLIVDLAATEYVELMVFHDKGSDLDTLGGHTFAMLKIG
;
A
#
# COMPACT_ATOMS: atom_id res chain seq x y z
N MET A 1 -28.06 -44.35 -22.78
CA MET A 1 -29.42 -44.78 -22.42
C MET A 1 -29.91 -45.73 -23.51
N LEU A 2 -30.27 -46.97 -23.15
CA LEU A 2 -30.52 -48.08 -24.08
C LEU A 2 -31.81 -48.79 -23.70
N LEU A 3 -32.73 -48.97 -24.65
CA LEU A 3 -33.93 -49.81 -24.50
C LEU A 3 -33.70 -51.16 -25.17
N THR A 4 -33.97 -52.25 -24.46
CA THR A 4 -33.64 -53.60 -24.91
C THR A 4 -34.81 -54.56 -25.02
N LEU A 5 -35.95 -54.24 -24.41
CA LEU A 5 -37.14 -55.08 -24.39
C LEU A 5 -38.30 -54.38 -25.10
N THR A 6 -39.19 -55.15 -25.70
CA THR A 6 -40.40 -54.66 -26.40
C THR A 6 -41.44 -54.03 -25.47
N THR A 7 -41.20 -54.06 -24.16
CA THR A 7 -42.02 -53.46 -23.11
C THR A 7 -41.44 -52.14 -22.60
N GLN A 8 -40.21 -51.80 -22.97
CA GLN A 8 -39.49 -50.65 -22.45
C GLN A 8 -39.75 -49.41 -23.29
N THR A 9 -40.28 -48.35 -22.68
CA THR A 9 -40.46 -47.02 -23.28
C THR A 9 -39.67 -45.98 -22.49
N LEU A 10 -39.29 -44.88 -23.15
CA LEU A 10 -38.79 -43.70 -22.47
C LEU A 10 -39.93 -42.69 -22.35
N GLU A 11 -40.13 -42.17 -21.15
CA GLU A 11 -41.26 -41.29 -20.85
C GLU A 11 -40.83 -40.03 -20.11
N ILE A 12 -41.59 -38.98 -20.31
CA ILE A 12 -41.49 -37.70 -19.60
C ILE A 12 -42.80 -37.39 -18.86
N LYS A 13 -42.68 -36.77 -17.69
CA LYS A 13 -43.79 -36.07 -17.01
C LYS A 13 -43.27 -34.84 -16.28
N LEU A 14 -44.15 -33.88 -16.06
CA LEU A 14 -43.87 -32.69 -15.25
C LEU A 14 -44.42 -32.87 -13.83
N ALA A 15 -43.84 -32.19 -12.84
CA ALA A 15 -44.35 -32.24 -11.47
C ALA A 15 -45.68 -31.48 -11.27
N GLY A 16 -46.06 -30.62 -12.22
CA GLY A 16 -47.29 -29.82 -12.21
C GLY A 16 -47.69 -29.41 -13.64
N ALA A 17 -48.85 -28.77 -13.77
CA ALA A 17 -49.27 -28.19 -15.05
C ALA A 17 -48.36 -27.01 -15.43
N VAL A 18 -48.18 -26.78 -16.73
CA VAL A 18 -47.47 -25.60 -17.26
C VAL A 18 -48.31 -24.34 -17.06
N ALA A 19 -47.65 -23.18 -17.01
CA ALA A 19 -48.32 -21.89 -16.96
C ALA A 19 -48.88 -21.48 -18.33
N THR A 20 -48.10 -21.70 -19.39
CA THR A 20 -48.37 -21.22 -20.75
C THR A 20 -48.16 -22.28 -21.82
N THR A 21 -47.03 -23.01 -21.80
CA THR A 21 -46.63 -23.86 -22.93
C THR A 21 -46.00 -25.16 -22.44
N GLU A 22 -46.42 -26.28 -23.03
CA GLU A 22 -45.81 -27.59 -22.80
C GLU A 22 -44.39 -27.67 -23.39
N LEU A 23 -43.53 -28.45 -22.76
CA LEU A 23 -42.11 -28.52 -23.07
C LEU A 23 -41.86 -29.39 -24.32
N PRO A 24 -41.19 -28.86 -25.36
CA PRO A 24 -40.78 -29.65 -26.50
C PRO A 24 -39.63 -30.59 -26.11
N VAL A 25 -39.71 -31.81 -26.62
CA VAL A 25 -38.69 -32.85 -26.49
C VAL A 25 -38.19 -33.19 -27.88
N VAL A 26 -36.87 -33.15 -28.05
CA VAL A 26 -36.21 -33.60 -29.28
C VAL A 26 -35.17 -34.64 -28.90
N LEU A 27 -35.24 -35.83 -29.48
CA LEU A 27 -34.24 -36.86 -29.27
C LEU A 27 -33.83 -37.52 -30.58
N ALA A 28 -32.57 -37.94 -30.64
CA ALA A 28 -32.10 -38.82 -31.69
C ALA A 28 -31.59 -40.11 -31.08
N TYR A 29 -31.93 -41.21 -31.74
CA TYR A 29 -31.54 -42.54 -31.35
C TYR A 29 -31.08 -43.34 -32.56
N ILE A 30 -30.35 -44.42 -32.29
CA ILE A 30 -30.05 -45.44 -33.29
C ILE A 30 -30.99 -46.60 -33.02
N ASP A 31 -31.78 -46.98 -34.02
CA ASP A 31 -32.46 -48.27 -34.02
C ASP A 31 -31.51 -49.35 -34.54
N GLY A 32 -31.31 -50.40 -33.75
CA GLY A 32 -30.35 -51.45 -34.00
C GLY A 32 -31.04 -52.81 -34.04
N GLU A 33 -30.91 -53.50 -35.18
CA GLU A 33 -31.26 -54.91 -35.31
C GLU A 33 -30.11 -55.64 -36.02
N ALA A 34 -29.49 -56.60 -35.32
CA ALA A 34 -28.31 -57.31 -35.80
C ALA A 34 -27.20 -56.36 -36.31
N SER A 35 -26.91 -56.36 -37.61
CA SER A 35 -25.85 -55.55 -38.25
C SER A 35 -26.35 -54.23 -38.83
N ASN A 36 -27.64 -53.91 -38.70
CA ASN A 36 -28.25 -52.71 -39.27
C ASN A 36 -28.43 -51.63 -38.19
N PHE A 37 -28.05 -50.40 -38.53
CA PHE A 37 -28.15 -49.24 -37.63
C PHE A 37 -28.81 -48.07 -38.35
N PHE A 38 -29.96 -47.62 -37.83
CA PHE A 38 -30.76 -46.55 -38.42
C PHE A 38 -30.84 -45.34 -37.48
N PRO A 39 -30.07 -44.27 -37.71
CA PRO A 39 -30.20 -43.04 -36.94
C PRO A 39 -31.54 -42.39 -37.25
N THR A 40 -32.32 -42.10 -36.21
CA THR A 40 -33.67 -41.56 -36.31
C THR A 40 -33.82 -40.40 -35.34
N LEU A 41 -34.56 -39.36 -35.77
CA LEU A 41 -34.92 -38.20 -34.96
C LEU A 41 -36.40 -38.29 -34.60
N GLN A 42 -36.74 -38.04 -33.34
CA GLN A 42 -38.10 -38.05 -32.81
C GLN A 42 -38.37 -36.74 -32.06
N HIS A 43 -39.59 -36.22 -32.26
CA HIS A 43 -40.09 -35.03 -31.60
C HIS A 43 -41.32 -35.39 -30.79
N SER A 44 -41.46 -34.79 -29.62
CA SER A 44 -42.61 -34.96 -28.74
C SER A 44 -42.86 -33.68 -27.95
N ILE A 45 -44.00 -33.60 -27.28
CA ILE A 45 -44.36 -32.49 -26.41
C ILE A 45 -44.85 -33.05 -25.08
N SER A 46 -44.51 -32.42 -23.96
CA SER A 46 -45.04 -32.84 -22.65
C SER A 46 -46.55 -32.62 -22.55
N ASN A 47 -47.16 -33.17 -21.49
CA ASN A 47 -48.59 -33.00 -21.20
C ASN A 47 -48.82 -32.88 -19.68
N GLY A 48 -48.27 -31.83 -19.08
CA GLY A 48 -48.38 -31.57 -17.65
C GLY A 48 -47.90 -32.75 -16.81
N THR A 49 -48.75 -33.17 -15.86
CA THR A 49 -48.45 -34.29 -14.96
C THR A 49 -48.66 -35.67 -15.59
N THR A 50 -49.20 -35.74 -16.81
CA THR A 50 -49.45 -37.02 -17.50
C THR A 50 -48.16 -37.52 -18.15
N GLU A 51 -47.94 -38.84 -18.05
CA GLU A 51 -46.80 -39.51 -18.68
C GLU A 51 -46.96 -39.51 -20.20
N VAL A 52 -45.92 -39.06 -20.91
CA VAL A 52 -45.84 -39.03 -22.37
C VAL A 52 -44.69 -39.90 -22.82
N THR A 53 -44.97 -40.86 -23.71
CA THR A 53 -43.93 -41.66 -24.39
C THR A 53 -43.18 -40.78 -25.38
N ILE A 54 -41.88 -40.60 -25.14
CA ILE A 54 -40.97 -39.81 -26.00
C ILE A 54 -40.05 -40.69 -26.85
N LEU A 55 -39.93 -41.98 -26.51
CA LEU A 55 -39.33 -43.01 -27.35
C LEU A 55 -40.09 -44.31 -27.16
N ASP A 56 -40.67 -44.83 -28.25
CA ASP A 56 -41.44 -46.06 -28.21
C ASP A 56 -40.54 -47.28 -27.95
N ALA A 57 -41.17 -48.38 -27.58
CA ALA A 57 -40.46 -49.63 -27.37
C ALA A 57 -39.79 -50.13 -28.67
N PRO A 58 -38.62 -50.77 -28.57
CA PRO A 58 -38.00 -51.42 -29.71
C PRO A 58 -38.89 -52.53 -30.26
N GLU A 59 -38.77 -52.80 -31.56
CA GLU A 59 -39.38 -53.97 -32.18
C GLU A 59 -38.78 -55.28 -31.63
N SER A 60 -39.42 -56.41 -31.91
CA SER A 60 -38.90 -57.72 -31.48
C SER A 60 -37.45 -57.90 -31.97
N ARG A 61 -36.54 -58.21 -31.04
CA ARG A 61 -35.07 -58.30 -31.26
C ARG A 61 -34.35 -56.97 -31.52
N GLY A 62 -35.06 -55.86 -31.72
CA GLY A 62 -34.50 -54.52 -31.86
C GLY A 62 -33.89 -53.97 -30.55
N LYS A 63 -33.09 -52.92 -30.68
CA LYS A 63 -32.44 -52.17 -29.59
C LYS A 63 -32.44 -50.69 -29.95
N ARG A 64 -32.77 -49.81 -29.02
CA ARG A 64 -32.74 -48.35 -29.25
C ARG A 64 -31.74 -47.67 -28.34
N LEU A 65 -30.70 -47.08 -28.92
CA LEU A 65 -29.67 -46.34 -28.20
C LEU A 65 -29.87 -44.84 -28.43
N VAL A 66 -30.21 -44.10 -27.37
CA VAL A 66 -30.31 -42.64 -27.45
C VAL A 66 -28.91 -42.03 -27.55
N LYS A 67 -28.70 -41.21 -28.58
CA LYS A 67 -27.45 -40.50 -28.86
C LYS A 67 -27.45 -39.09 -28.30
N PHE A 68 -28.53 -38.35 -28.51
CA PHE A 68 -28.75 -37.09 -27.84
C PHE A 68 -30.23 -36.84 -27.55
N MET A 69 -30.50 -36.02 -26.55
CA MET A 69 -31.84 -35.55 -26.23
C MET A 69 -31.77 -34.12 -25.68
N TYR A 70 -32.74 -33.29 -26.06
CA TYR A 70 -32.96 -31.95 -25.53
C TYR A 70 -34.39 -31.79 -25.06
N ILE A 71 -34.56 -31.22 -23.88
CA ILE A 71 -35.85 -30.81 -23.33
C ILE A 71 -35.68 -29.36 -22.90
N ARG A 72 -36.32 -28.43 -23.60
CA ARG A 72 -36.22 -27.00 -23.30
C ARG A 72 -37.45 -26.54 -22.52
N ASN A 73 -37.25 -25.82 -21.43
CA ASN A 73 -38.34 -25.15 -20.75
C ASN A 73 -38.76 -23.89 -21.51
N VAL A 74 -39.75 -24.02 -22.39
CA VAL A 74 -40.36 -22.89 -23.12
C VAL A 74 -41.53 -22.28 -22.34
N ASP A 75 -41.82 -22.80 -21.15
CA ASP A 75 -42.83 -22.24 -20.27
C ASP A 75 -42.29 -21.00 -19.54
N THR A 76 -43.19 -20.11 -19.14
CA THR A 76 -42.83 -18.94 -18.34
C THR A 76 -42.59 -19.28 -16.87
N ALA A 77 -43.03 -20.45 -16.40
CA ALA A 77 -42.79 -20.91 -15.04
C ALA A 77 -41.54 -21.81 -14.95
N THR A 78 -40.99 -21.92 -13.73
CA THR A 78 -40.00 -22.95 -13.43
C THR A 78 -40.67 -24.32 -13.40
N VAL A 79 -40.15 -25.27 -14.17
CA VAL A 79 -40.76 -26.60 -14.36
C VAL A 79 -39.83 -27.68 -13.82
N THR A 80 -40.38 -28.63 -13.06
CA THR A 80 -39.65 -29.86 -12.68
C THR A 80 -40.00 -30.97 -13.64
N VAL A 81 -39.00 -31.43 -14.40
CA VAL A 81 -39.10 -32.51 -15.39
C VAL A 81 -38.63 -33.82 -14.75
N THR A 82 -39.43 -34.87 -14.90
CA THR A 82 -39.03 -36.25 -14.59
C THR A 82 -38.94 -37.03 -15.90
N LEU A 83 -37.76 -37.60 -16.16
CA LEU A 83 -37.52 -38.59 -17.20
C LEU A 83 -37.47 -39.97 -16.56
N GLN A 84 -38.15 -40.95 -17.16
CA GLN A 84 -38.24 -42.30 -16.63
C GLN A 84 -38.20 -43.36 -17.72
N LEU A 85 -37.69 -44.54 -17.37
CA LEU A 85 -37.85 -45.76 -18.15
C LEU A 85 -39.10 -46.47 -17.65
N ALA A 86 -40.12 -46.61 -18.49
CA ALA A 86 -41.27 -47.45 -18.21
C ALA A 86 -41.04 -48.84 -18.81
N ASP A 87 -41.41 -49.89 -18.08
CA ASP A 87 -41.29 -51.28 -18.47
C ASP A 87 -42.58 -52.01 -18.08
N GLY A 88 -43.55 -52.01 -18.99
CA GLY A 88 -44.91 -52.41 -18.68
C GLY A 88 -45.53 -51.51 -17.60
N ALA A 89 -45.85 -52.08 -16.44
CA ALA A 89 -46.46 -51.34 -15.32
C ALA A 89 -45.44 -50.72 -14.33
N THR A 90 -44.14 -50.84 -14.60
CA THR A 90 -43.09 -50.36 -13.68
C THR A 90 -42.33 -49.19 -14.26
N ASN A 91 -42.35 -48.05 -13.55
CA ASN A 91 -41.60 -46.85 -13.92
C ASN A 91 -40.33 -46.72 -13.08
N ARG A 92 -39.21 -46.43 -13.72
CA ARG A 92 -37.90 -46.19 -13.08
C ARG A 92 -37.43 -44.78 -13.44
N GLU A 93 -37.40 -43.89 -12.46
CA GLU A 93 -36.89 -42.53 -12.65
C GLU A 93 -35.41 -42.55 -13.03
N ILE A 94 -35.08 -41.92 -14.15
CA ILE A 94 -33.71 -41.77 -14.66
C ILE A 94 -33.13 -40.46 -14.14
N VAL A 95 -33.91 -39.38 -14.26
CA VAL A 95 -33.50 -38.06 -13.80
C VAL A 95 -34.73 -37.21 -13.46
N LYS A 96 -34.61 -36.44 -12.39
CA LYS A 96 -35.59 -35.42 -11.99
C LYS A 96 -34.86 -34.09 -11.79
N ILE A 97 -35.18 -33.12 -12.62
CA ILE A 97 -34.45 -31.84 -12.70
C ILE A 97 -35.44 -30.68 -12.75
N VAL A 98 -35.09 -29.60 -12.05
CA VAL A 98 -35.74 -28.30 -12.16
C VAL A 98 -35.08 -27.53 -13.32
N LEU A 99 -35.89 -27.06 -14.27
CA LEU A 99 -35.47 -26.16 -15.34
C LEU A 99 -36.13 -24.79 -15.12
N LEU A 100 -35.32 -23.74 -15.04
CA LEU A 100 -35.82 -22.36 -15.11
C LEU A 100 -36.32 -22.05 -16.52
N GLN A 101 -37.02 -20.93 -16.71
CA GLN A 101 -37.44 -20.47 -18.03
C GLN A 101 -36.24 -20.43 -18.99
N ASP A 102 -36.43 -20.94 -20.21
CA ASP A 102 -35.46 -21.00 -21.31
C ASP A 102 -34.23 -21.89 -21.09
N GLU A 103 -34.09 -22.57 -19.94
CA GLU A 103 -33.05 -23.59 -19.73
C GLU A 103 -33.35 -24.89 -20.48
N THR A 104 -32.30 -25.64 -20.82
CA THR A 104 -32.41 -26.90 -21.56
C THR A 104 -31.75 -28.06 -20.82
N LEU A 105 -32.50 -29.12 -20.52
CA LEU A 105 -31.90 -30.41 -20.16
C LEU A 105 -31.35 -31.04 -21.43
N SER A 106 -30.04 -31.29 -21.45
CA SER A 106 -29.32 -31.94 -22.52
C SER A 106 -28.81 -33.30 -22.05
N TYR A 107 -28.96 -34.32 -22.88
CA TYR A 107 -28.26 -35.59 -22.75
C TYR A 107 -27.44 -35.84 -24.02
N THR A 108 -26.21 -36.31 -23.85
CA THR A 108 -25.46 -36.99 -24.92
C THR A 108 -24.90 -38.31 -24.41
N ASP A 109 -24.68 -39.28 -25.30
CA ASP A 109 -24.08 -40.56 -24.92
C ASP A 109 -22.67 -40.44 -24.35
N THR A 110 -21.92 -39.40 -24.73
CA THR A 110 -20.56 -39.15 -24.22
C THR A 110 -20.52 -38.39 -22.89
N THR A 111 -21.40 -37.40 -22.68
CA THR A 111 -21.30 -36.50 -21.50
C THR A 111 -22.41 -36.70 -20.47
N GLY A 112 -23.39 -37.54 -20.75
CA GLY A 112 -24.53 -37.77 -19.87
C GLY A 112 -25.47 -36.56 -19.82
N PHE A 113 -26.18 -36.42 -18.70
CA PHE A 113 -27.12 -35.33 -18.46
C PHE A 113 -26.41 -34.05 -18.00
N LYS A 114 -26.83 -32.92 -18.55
CA LYS A 114 -26.40 -31.58 -18.15
C LYS A 114 -27.53 -30.58 -18.39
N ILE A 115 -27.54 -29.47 -17.64
CA ILE A 115 -28.43 -28.35 -17.92
C ILE A 115 -27.63 -27.32 -18.69
N ILE A 116 -28.19 -26.79 -19.77
CA ILE A 116 -27.65 -25.65 -20.51
C ILE A 116 -28.44 -24.41 -20.09
N ASP A 117 -27.74 -23.39 -19.61
CA ASP A 117 -28.34 -22.12 -19.18
C ASP A 117 -28.78 -21.26 -20.39
N THR A 118 -29.41 -20.13 -20.10
CA THR A 118 -29.92 -19.18 -21.12
C THR A 118 -28.83 -18.56 -21.97
N ASN A 119 -27.57 -18.62 -21.52
CA ASN A 119 -26.40 -18.11 -22.22
C ASN A 119 -25.65 -19.20 -23.02
N GLY A 120 -26.14 -20.44 -22.99
CA GLY A 120 -25.53 -21.58 -23.69
C GLY A 120 -24.42 -22.28 -22.92
N ASN A 121 -24.15 -21.90 -21.66
CA ASN A 121 -23.16 -22.57 -20.83
C ASN A 121 -23.76 -23.81 -20.17
N THR A 122 -22.92 -24.79 -19.87
CA THR A 122 -23.34 -25.89 -19.00
C THR A 122 -23.47 -25.36 -17.57
N LYS A 123 -24.68 -25.41 -17.02
CA LYS A 123 -24.99 -25.05 -15.65
C LYS A 123 -24.37 -26.08 -14.72
N VAL A 124 -23.25 -25.71 -14.11
CA VAL A 124 -22.57 -26.54 -13.13
C VAL A 124 -23.36 -26.43 -11.82
N GLY A 125 -23.82 -27.55 -11.28
CA GLY A 125 -24.57 -27.57 -10.03
C GLY A 125 -23.69 -27.11 -8.88
N GLY A 126 -24.06 -26.04 -8.19
CA GLY A 126 -23.70 -25.72 -6.79
C GLY A 126 -22.22 -25.54 -6.42
N GLY A 127 -21.26 -25.89 -7.27
CA GLY A 127 -19.88 -25.46 -7.14
C GLY A 127 -19.81 -24.05 -7.70
N GLY A 128 -20.19 -23.06 -6.89
CA GLY A 128 -20.09 -21.66 -7.26
C GLY A 128 -18.73 -21.42 -7.88
N GLY A 129 -18.71 -20.93 -9.13
CA GLY A 129 -17.49 -20.39 -9.70
C GLY A 129 -16.89 -19.46 -8.65
N PHE A 130 -15.60 -19.59 -8.39
CA PHE A 130 -14.93 -18.81 -7.36
C PHE A 130 -15.35 -17.35 -7.55
N ALA A 131 -16.12 -16.82 -6.58
CA ALA A 131 -16.39 -15.39 -6.57
C ALA A 131 -15.02 -14.70 -6.54
N ALA A 132 -14.89 -13.58 -7.25
CA ALA A 132 -13.70 -12.76 -7.10
C ALA A 132 -13.50 -12.53 -5.59
N PRO A 133 -12.30 -12.79 -5.04
CA PRO A 133 -12.07 -12.61 -3.61
C PRO A 133 -12.42 -11.17 -3.25
N THR A 134 -13.45 -11.00 -2.41
CA THR A 134 -13.93 -9.69 -1.95
C THR A 134 -13.28 -9.26 -0.64
N GLY A 135 -12.52 -10.15 -0.01
CA GLY A 135 -11.73 -9.89 1.20
C GLY A 135 -10.24 -10.00 0.92
N ALA A 136 -9.43 -9.25 1.69
CA ALA A 136 -7.99 -9.45 1.75
C ALA A 136 -7.69 -10.87 2.22
N VAL A 137 -6.57 -11.43 1.74
CA VAL A 137 -6.04 -12.68 2.28
C VAL A 137 -5.51 -12.37 3.68
N ASP A 138 -6.21 -12.83 4.72
CA ASP A 138 -5.72 -12.71 6.10
C ASP A 138 -4.44 -13.54 6.26
N ILE A 139 -3.34 -12.86 6.58
CA ILE A 139 -2.09 -13.47 7.02
C ILE A 139 -2.05 -13.25 8.54
N GLY A 140 -2.53 -14.23 9.32
CA GLY A 140 -2.69 -14.13 10.78
C GLY A 140 -2.45 -15.47 11.49
N ASP A 141 -2.12 -15.40 12.77
CA ASP A 141 -1.26 -16.37 13.46
C ASP A 141 -1.83 -17.79 13.64
N SER A 142 -1.03 -18.74 13.13
CA SER A 142 -1.13 -20.21 13.26
C SER A 142 -1.97 -20.92 12.18
N ALA A 143 -1.39 -21.98 11.61
CA ALA A 143 -2.06 -22.86 10.65
C ALA A 143 -3.15 -23.67 11.37
N THR A 144 -4.34 -23.08 11.45
CA THR A 144 -5.53 -23.74 11.98
C THR A 144 -6.36 -24.25 10.82
N GLU A 145 -6.72 -25.53 10.85
CA GLU A 145 -7.74 -26.04 9.95
C GLU A 145 -9.05 -25.32 10.27
N GLY A 146 -9.54 -24.51 9.31
CA GLY A 146 -10.84 -23.89 9.42
C GLY A 146 -11.95 -24.92 9.69
N SER A 147 -12.95 -24.57 10.48
CA SER A 147 -14.08 -25.43 10.85
C SER A 147 -15.23 -25.41 9.83
N LEU A 148 -15.26 -24.45 8.90
CA LEU A 148 -16.35 -24.29 7.94
C LEU A 148 -16.35 -25.37 6.86
N GLY A 149 -17.54 -25.77 6.41
CA GLY A 149 -17.75 -26.83 5.42
C GLY A 149 -17.66 -26.39 3.96
N SER A 150 -17.02 -25.25 3.65
CA SER A 150 -16.85 -24.77 2.27
C SER A 150 -15.77 -25.56 1.51
N HIS A 151 -15.83 -25.53 0.17
CA HIS A 151 -14.91 -26.29 -0.71
C HIS A 151 -13.43 -26.00 -0.47
N SER A 152 -13.11 -24.76 -0.10
CA SER A 152 -11.94 -24.39 0.68
C SER A 152 -12.46 -23.77 1.96
N ARG A 153 -12.09 -24.30 3.12
CA ARG A 153 -12.43 -23.74 4.43
C ARG A 153 -12.17 -22.23 4.40
N ALA A 154 -13.21 -21.40 4.36
CA ALA A 154 -13.07 -19.96 4.17
C ALA A 154 -12.37 -19.29 5.37
N ASP A 155 -12.39 -19.98 6.50
CA ASP A 155 -11.70 -19.68 7.74
C ASP A 155 -10.32 -20.36 7.86
N HIS A 156 -9.82 -20.97 6.78
CA HIS A 156 -8.46 -21.50 6.75
C HIS A 156 -7.44 -20.36 6.74
N GLN A 157 -6.46 -20.45 7.63
CA GLN A 157 -5.35 -19.51 7.74
C GLN A 157 -4.04 -20.17 7.32
N HIS A 158 -3.22 -19.46 6.53
CA HIS A 158 -1.87 -19.92 6.20
C HIS A 158 -0.88 -19.46 7.27
N ALA A 159 -0.09 -20.38 7.81
CA ALA A 159 0.96 -20.03 8.77
C ALA A 159 2.07 -19.22 8.09
N HIS A 160 2.09 -17.92 8.38
CA HIS A 160 3.30 -17.12 8.38
C HIS A 160 3.60 -16.76 9.82
N ALA A 161 4.85 -16.84 10.27
CA ALA A 161 5.16 -16.44 11.63
C ALA A 161 4.94 -14.93 11.74
N ALA A 162 4.03 -14.47 12.62
CA ALA A 162 4.10 -13.09 13.07
C ALA A 162 5.54 -12.78 13.51
N PRO A 163 6.06 -11.58 13.20
CA PRO A 163 7.31 -11.12 13.81
C PRO A 163 7.18 -11.27 15.34
N GLY A 164 8.21 -11.84 15.96
CA GLY A 164 8.20 -12.13 17.40
C GLY A 164 7.82 -10.91 18.25
N ALA A 165 7.15 -11.19 19.37
CA ALA A 165 6.59 -10.27 20.36
C ALA A 165 6.99 -8.78 20.19
N GLY A 166 6.00 -7.96 19.81
CA GLY A 166 6.15 -6.52 19.63
C GLY A 166 5.77 -6.00 18.24
N TYR A 167 5.05 -6.78 17.42
CA TYR A 167 4.58 -6.30 16.12
C TYR A 167 3.09 -6.55 15.86
N PRO A 168 2.31 -5.48 15.58
CA PRO A 168 2.63 -4.10 15.96
C PRO A 168 2.58 -3.96 17.49
N GLN A 169 3.46 -3.12 18.06
CA GLN A 169 3.14 -2.55 19.37
C GLN A 169 2.01 -1.54 19.16
N ASP A 170 0.85 -1.79 19.78
CA ASP A 170 -0.27 -0.85 19.80
C ASP A 170 0.18 0.49 20.40
N VAL A 171 0.01 1.58 19.65
CA VAL A 171 0.28 2.94 20.16
C VAL A 171 -1.02 3.70 20.50
N ALA A 172 -2.22 3.19 20.15
CA ALA A 172 -3.51 3.73 20.63
C ALA A 172 -4.72 2.81 20.34
N ALA A 173 -5.83 3.02 21.06
CA ALA A 173 -7.02 2.15 21.11
C ALA A 173 -7.98 2.16 19.88
N ALA A 174 -7.54 2.56 18.69
CA ALA A 174 -8.39 2.52 17.49
C ALA A 174 -7.57 2.49 16.18
N GLU A 175 -7.74 1.42 15.41
CA GLU A 175 -7.05 1.17 14.15
C GLU A 175 -7.81 1.79 12.96
N VAL A 176 -7.25 2.86 12.39
CA VAL A 176 -7.66 3.41 11.10
C VAL A 176 -6.47 3.26 10.15
N ASP A 177 -6.70 2.63 9.00
CA ASP A 177 -5.68 2.49 7.96
C ASP A 177 -5.20 3.87 7.47
N GLY A 178 -3.94 4.21 7.79
CA GLY A 178 -3.30 5.42 7.33
C GLY A 178 -2.93 5.33 5.84
N SER A 179 -3.59 6.11 4.98
CA SER A 179 -3.16 6.27 3.58
C SER A 179 -2.01 7.28 3.51
N ALA A 180 -0.79 6.84 3.20
CA ALA A 180 0.32 7.74 2.89
C ALA A 180 0.43 7.94 1.37
N THR A 181 0.37 9.19 0.92
CA THR A 181 0.49 9.58 -0.50
C THR A 181 1.94 9.80 -0.96
N THR A 182 2.91 9.67 -0.05
CA THR A 182 4.34 9.89 -0.31
C THR A 182 5.16 8.66 0.07
N PRO A 183 6.29 8.38 -0.61
CA PRO A 183 7.15 7.22 -0.32
C PRO A 183 7.76 7.22 1.09
N ALA A 184 7.65 8.33 1.82
CA ALA A 184 8.10 8.48 3.19
C ALA A 184 6.93 8.85 4.10
N ARG A 185 6.98 8.31 5.32
CA ARG A 185 6.09 8.62 6.44
C ARG A 185 6.12 10.13 6.76
N SER A 186 5.02 10.72 7.22
CA SER A 186 4.93 12.18 7.45
C SER A 186 5.87 12.71 8.54
N ASP A 187 6.37 11.82 9.40
CA ASP A 187 7.42 12.02 10.40
C ASP A 187 8.84 11.75 9.85
N HIS A 188 8.97 11.43 8.55
CA HIS A 188 10.28 11.28 7.92
C HIS A 188 10.93 12.65 7.74
N VAL A 189 11.82 12.96 8.66
CA VAL A 189 12.72 14.11 8.57
C VAL A 189 14.03 13.64 7.95
N HIS A 190 14.47 14.29 6.87
CA HIS A 190 15.82 14.10 6.38
C HIS A 190 16.79 14.69 7.42
N LYS A 191 17.80 13.91 7.83
CA LYS A 191 18.84 14.26 8.83
C LYS A 191 19.81 15.38 8.35
N ASN A 192 19.36 16.26 7.47
CA ASN A 192 20.11 17.33 6.82
C ASN A 192 19.56 18.71 7.16
N MET A 193 19.02 18.91 8.36
CA MET A 193 18.94 20.26 8.87
C MET A 193 20.39 20.69 9.08
N ASP A 194 20.89 21.59 8.22
CA ASP A 194 22.18 22.24 8.42
C ASP A 194 22.19 22.80 9.85
N ILE A 195 22.96 22.22 10.77
CA ILE A 195 23.03 22.69 12.17
C ILE A 195 24.03 23.83 12.23
N GLY A 196 23.55 25.05 12.46
CA GLY A 196 24.42 26.21 12.56
C GLY A 196 23.67 27.50 12.85
N ALA A 197 24.44 28.54 13.15
CA ALA A 197 23.94 29.91 13.22
C ALA A 197 24.92 30.90 12.59
N LYS A 198 24.37 32.03 12.16
CA LYS A 198 25.12 33.26 11.83
C LYS A 198 24.46 34.45 12.50
N ALA A 199 25.17 34.99 13.48
CA ALA A 199 24.81 36.19 14.20
C ALA A 199 25.54 37.43 13.63
N HIS A 200 24.93 38.59 13.78
CA HIS A 200 25.47 39.90 13.46
C HIS A 200 24.83 40.96 14.37
N GLU A 201 25.42 42.13 14.41
CA GLU A 201 24.80 43.32 14.98
C GLU A 201 24.10 44.16 13.89
N VAL A 202 22.91 44.71 14.19
CA VAL A 202 22.14 45.57 13.27
C VAL A 202 22.61 47.03 13.25
N GLY A 203 23.76 47.29 13.85
CA GLY A 203 24.47 48.56 13.77
C GLY A 203 24.71 49.15 15.15
N GLY A 204 25.98 49.43 15.42
CA GLY A 204 26.44 49.98 16.67
C GLY A 204 27.94 49.73 16.78
N ALA A 205 28.69 50.76 17.14
CA ALA A 205 30.07 50.56 17.54
C ALA A 205 30.09 49.92 18.93
N GLN A 206 30.91 48.88 19.12
CA GLN A 206 31.24 48.41 20.46
C GLN A 206 32.54 49.09 20.87
N THR A 207 32.51 49.83 21.99
CA THR A 207 33.72 50.41 22.56
C THR A 207 34.56 49.30 23.19
N ILE A 208 35.77 49.15 22.68
CA ILE A 208 36.74 48.16 23.18
C ILE A 208 37.76 48.90 24.04
N THR A 209 38.01 48.38 25.23
CA THR A 209 39.03 48.92 26.11
C THR A 209 40.42 48.52 25.62
N THR A 210 41.36 49.48 25.59
CA THR A 210 42.72 49.19 25.16
C THR A 210 43.38 48.09 25.98
N SER A 211 44.24 47.31 25.32
CA SER A 211 45.02 46.22 25.90
C SER A 211 44.18 45.14 26.59
N THR A 212 42.91 45.01 26.21
CA THR A 212 41.95 44.07 26.79
C THR A 212 41.24 43.29 25.69
N TRP A 213 41.21 41.97 25.80
CA TRP A 213 40.40 41.12 24.93
C TRP A 213 38.93 41.26 25.31
N THR A 214 38.10 41.63 24.35
CA THR A 214 36.67 41.87 24.56
C THR A 214 35.87 41.00 23.61
N ALA A 215 34.84 40.33 24.13
CA ALA A 215 33.90 39.56 23.33
C ALA A 215 32.93 40.52 22.61
N LEU A 216 32.70 40.29 21.33
CA LEU A 216 31.72 41.06 20.57
C LEU A 216 30.31 40.54 20.83
N THR A 217 29.36 41.45 21.01
CA THR A 217 27.94 41.14 21.18
C THR A 217 27.19 41.22 19.86
N PHE A 218 26.21 40.35 19.65
CA PHE A 218 25.37 40.29 18.45
C PHE A 218 23.89 40.31 18.84
N ASP A 219 23.11 41.19 18.20
CA ASP A 219 21.70 41.43 18.54
C ASP A 219 20.72 40.81 17.53
N THR A 220 21.22 40.21 16.45
CA THR A 220 20.39 39.74 15.34
C THR A 220 20.97 38.49 14.67
N ASP A 221 20.11 37.51 14.39
CA ASP A 221 20.47 36.34 13.59
C ASP A 221 20.11 36.53 12.13
N THR A 222 21.06 36.23 11.24
CA THR A 222 20.76 36.03 9.81
C THR A 222 20.04 34.69 9.61
N TRP A 223 20.47 33.67 10.36
CA TRP A 223 19.85 32.36 10.45
C TRP A 223 20.37 31.67 11.72
N ASP A 224 19.51 30.89 12.36
CA ASP A 224 19.82 29.95 13.43
C ASP A 224 18.86 28.78 13.29
N THR A 225 19.39 27.59 13.04
CA THR A 225 18.62 26.39 12.75
C THR A 225 18.47 25.46 13.95
N ASP A 226 19.19 25.73 15.04
CA ASP A 226 19.26 24.83 16.19
C ASP A 226 19.42 25.56 17.53
N ASN A 227 18.96 26.82 17.63
CA ASN A 227 19.03 27.63 18.85
C ASN A 227 20.46 27.78 19.40
N ILE A 228 21.42 27.99 18.50
CA ILE A 228 22.85 28.15 18.80
C ILE A 228 23.16 29.55 19.35
N HIS A 229 22.39 30.56 18.98
CA HIS A 229 22.56 31.94 19.43
C HIS A 229 21.28 32.47 20.11
N ASP A 230 21.46 33.38 21.07
CA ASP A 230 20.37 34.08 21.74
C ASP A 230 20.64 35.59 21.66
N THR A 231 19.75 36.31 20.98
CA THR A 231 19.87 37.76 20.73
C THR A 231 19.53 38.63 21.94
N SER A 232 19.18 38.03 23.08
CA SER A 232 18.77 38.73 24.30
C SER A 232 19.60 38.37 25.53
N SER A 233 20.19 37.17 25.56
CA SER A 233 20.92 36.64 26.72
C SER A 233 22.20 35.95 26.29
N ASN A 234 23.35 36.38 26.81
CA ASN A 234 24.67 35.90 26.36
C ASN A 234 24.85 36.09 24.85
N THR A 235 24.53 37.31 24.38
CA THR A 235 24.61 37.75 22.98
C THR A 235 26.01 37.69 22.38
N GLU A 236 27.03 37.39 23.17
CA GLU A 236 28.44 37.36 22.79
C GLU A 236 28.97 35.98 22.38
N ARG A 237 28.11 34.94 22.39
CA ARG A 237 28.55 33.55 22.17
C ARG A 237 27.65 32.74 21.23
N LEU A 238 28.26 31.81 20.49
CA LEU A 238 27.56 30.74 19.78
C LEU A 238 27.76 29.44 20.56
N THR A 239 26.66 28.79 20.96
CA THR A 239 26.67 27.60 21.82
C THR A 239 26.34 26.35 21.00
N ALA A 240 27.21 25.35 21.04
CA ALA A 240 26.94 24.08 20.37
C ALA A 240 25.79 23.34 21.08
N THR A 241 24.68 23.13 20.38
CA THR A 241 23.54 22.36 20.86
C THR A 241 23.74 20.86 20.71
N THR A 242 24.54 20.44 19.74
CA THR A 242 24.94 19.05 19.54
C THR A 242 26.45 18.92 19.49
N ALA A 243 27.00 17.85 20.08
CA ALA A 243 28.42 17.56 19.97
C ALA A 243 28.82 17.26 18.52
N GLY A 244 30.01 17.70 18.11
CA GLY A 244 30.59 17.40 16.79
C GLY A 244 31.66 18.38 16.35
N LYS A 245 32.03 18.31 15.07
CA LYS A 245 32.98 19.20 14.43
C LYS A 245 32.27 20.43 13.89
N TYR A 246 32.78 21.62 14.20
CA TYR A 246 32.22 22.89 13.74
C TYR A 246 33.25 23.68 12.95
N LEU A 247 32.84 24.20 11.78
CA LEU A 247 33.53 25.28 11.09
C LEU A 247 33.06 26.60 11.69
N ILE A 248 34.00 27.40 12.18
CA ILE A 248 33.73 28.72 12.76
C ILE A 248 34.33 29.79 11.85
N VAL A 249 33.55 30.83 11.57
CA VAL A 249 33.98 32.00 10.79
C VAL A 249 33.56 33.27 11.52
N GLY A 250 34.52 34.16 11.78
CA GLY A 250 34.27 35.46 12.38
C GLY A 250 34.91 36.57 11.57
N ALA A 251 34.25 37.73 11.53
CA ALA A 251 34.77 38.93 10.91
C ALA A 251 34.43 40.15 11.76
N ALA A 252 35.42 41.02 11.97
CA ALA A 252 35.25 42.27 12.69
C ALA A 252 36.14 43.38 12.11
N SER A 253 35.81 44.63 12.39
CA SER A 253 36.58 45.77 11.90
C SER A 253 36.74 46.86 12.96
N PHE A 254 37.90 47.48 13.02
CA PHE A 254 38.12 48.70 13.80
C PHE A 254 38.15 49.91 12.88
N ALA A 255 37.68 51.05 13.40
CA ALA A 255 37.80 52.34 12.72
C ALA A 255 39.25 52.67 12.36
N ALA A 256 39.45 53.37 11.23
CA ALA A 256 40.76 53.83 10.79
C ALA A 256 41.53 54.56 11.91
N ASP A 257 42.79 54.18 12.13
CA ASP A 257 43.67 54.79 13.12
C ASP A 257 45.13 54.78 12.65
N ALA A 258 45.76 55.95 12.59
CA ALA A 258 47.07 56.16 11.97
C ALA A 258 48.26 55.90 12.93
N THR A 259 48.18 54.88 13.78
CA THR A 259 49.16 54.65 14.86
C THR A 259 49.84 53.28 14.70
N ASN A 260 51.12 53.17 15.10
CA ASN A 260 51.87 51.89 15.07
C ASN A 260 51.47 50.98 16.23
N ASN A 261 50.25 50.45 16.18
CA ASN A 261 49.63 49.63 17.20
C ASN A 261 49.10 48.32 16.58
N LEU A 262 48.63 47.40 17.41
CA LEU A 262 48.13 46.08 17.05
C LEU A 262 46.60 46.09 17.02
N ARG A 263 46.04 45.34 16.08
CA ARG A 263 44.67 44.84 16.11
C ARG A 263 44.70 43.33 16.06
N ALA A 264 43.82 42.69 16.80
CA ALA A 264 43.72 41.24 16.75
C ALA A 264 42.27 40.78 16.81
N ILE A 265 42.03 39.64 16.20
CA ILE A 265 40.76 38.90 16.24
C ILE A 265 41.06 37.46 16.61
N SER A 266 40.17 36.85 17.39
CA SER A 266 40.37 35.51 17.91
C SER A 266 39.05 34.82 18.19
N VAL A 267 39.07 33.50 18.27
CA VAL A 267 37.95 32.70 18.80
C VAL A 267 38.35 32.16 20.16
N ARG A 268 37.53 32.40 21.18
CA ARG A 268 37.71 31.88 22.53
C ARG A 268 36.62 30.88 22.85
N GLN A 269 36.99 29.73 23.42
CA GLN A 269 36.08 28.70 23.89
C GLN A 269 35.87 28.83 25.40
N ASP A 270 34.61 28.68 25.82
CA ASP A 270 34.15 28.61 27.21
C ASP A 270 34.75 29.68 28.12
N GLY A 271 34.82 30.92 27.62
CA GLY A 271 35.27 32.10 28.37
C GLY A 271 36.78 32.14 28.69
N THR A 272 37.55 31.11 28.33
CA THR A 272 38.91 30.93 28.87
C THR A 272 39.97 30.62 27.81
N THR A 273 39.69 29.73 26.86
CA THR A 273 40.72 29.16 25.99
C THR A 273 40.69 29.80 24.61
N PHE A 274 41.74 30.51 24.22
CA PHE A 274 41.86 31.05 22.86
C PHE A 274 42.33 29.96 21.88
N LEU A 275 41.52 29.68 20.86
CA LEU A 275 41.74 28.57 19.93
C LEU A 275 42.59 28.98 18.71
N THR A 276 42.46 30.22 18.25
CA THR A 276 43.20 30.76 17.10
C THR A 276 43.23 32.28 17.16
N GLN A 277 44.27 32.91 16.63
CA GLN A 277 44.48 34.36 16.68
C GLN A 277 45.06 34.86 15.37
N ASN A 278 44.52 35.97 14.86
CA ASN A 278 45.10 36.71 13.75
C ASN A 278 45.46 38.12 14.21
N PHE A 279 46.63 38.58 13.80
CA PHE A 279 47.20 39.88 14.13
C PHE A 279 47.29 40.75 12.89
N TYR A 280 46.92 42.02 13.05
CA TYR A 280 46.91 43.02 12.01
C TYR A 280 47.56 44.30 12.54
N SER A 281 48.25 45.01 11.67
CA SER A 281 48.73 46.37 11.93
C SER A 281 47.93 47.33 11.06
N PRO A 282 47.31 48.38 11.62
CA PRO A 282 46.64 49.38 10.82
C PRO A 282 47.66 50.13 9.96
N ILE A 283 47.22 50.62 8.81
CA ILE A 283 48.08 51.35 7.88
C ILE A 283 48.42 52.72 8.48
N GLN A 284 49.71 53.00 8.66
CA GLN A 284 50.18 54.29 9.16
C GLN A 284 49.74 55.43 8.22
N GLY A 285 49.10 56.47 8.78
CA GLY A 285 48.61 57.63 8.03
C GLY A 285 47.40 57.36 7.13
N GLY A 286 46.79 56.17 7.21
CA GLY A 286 45.64 55.80 6.38
C GLY A 286 44.29 56.20 6.98
N SER A 287 43.31 56.48 6.10
CA SER A 287 41.87 56.57 6.44
C SER A 287 41.14 55.25 6.18
N PHE A 288 41.86 54.12 6.21
CA PHE A 288 41.30 52.79 5.95
C PHE A 288 41.03 52.04 7.24
N ASP A 289 39.85 51.46 7.32
CA ASP A 289 39.44 50.61 8.44
C ASP A 289 40.25 49.32 8.47
N THR A 290 40.53 48.82 9.67
CA THR A 290 41.23 47.55 9.83
C THR A 290 40.21 46.42 9.84
N LYS A 291 40.04 45.75 8.69
CA LYS A 291 39.15 44.59 8.55
C LYS A 291 39.89 43.31 8.87
N MET A 292 39.31 42.50 9.75
CA MET A 292 39.93 41.29 10.28
C MET A 292 38.97 40.12 10.14
N ASN A 293 39.52 38.93 9.93
CA ASN A 293 38.75 37.70 9.87
C ASN A 293 39.47 36.57 10.61
N VAL A 294 38.71 35.58 11.03
CA VAL A 294 39.22 34.37 11.67
C VAL A 294 38.42 33.16 11.21
N THR A 295 39.10 32.03 11.03
CA THR A 295 38.46 30.77 10.64
C THR A 295 39.19 29.61 11.29
N LEU A 296 38.42 28.65 11.82
CA LEU A 296 38.96 27.38 12.30
C LEU A 296 37.92 26.27 12.18
N ILE A 297 38.39 25.03 12.29
CA ILE A 297 37.55 23.87 12.58
C ILE A 297 37.89 23.41 14.00
N VAL A 298 36.89 23.18 14.83
CA VAL A 298 37.06 22.72 16.22
C VAL A 298 36.02 21.66 16.58
N ASP A 299 36.39 20.75 17.47
CA ASP A 299 35.47 19.81 18.11
C ASP A 299 34.85 20.47 19.34
N LEU A 300 33.52 20.54 19.37
CA LEU A 300 32.75 21.06 20.51
C LEU A 300 31.84 19.97 21.05
N ALA A 301 31.78 19.83 22.37
CA ALA A 301 30.73 19.09 23.05
C ALA A 301 29.42 19.90 23.07
N ALA A 302 28.30 19.23 23.32
CA ALA A 302 27.05 19.95 23.54
C ALA A 302 27.21 20.87 24.77
N THR A 303 26.66 22.07 24.70
CA THR A 303 26.73 23.19 25.66
C THR A 303 28.06 23.95 25.73
N GLU A 304 29.12 23.49 25.09
CA GLU A 304 30.33 24.32 24.93
C GLU A 304 30.04 25.47 23.96
N TYR A 305 30.65 26.62 24.21
CA TYR A 305 30.41 27.82 23.42
C TYR A 305 31.70 28.47 22.96
N VAL A 306 31.58 29.25 21.90
CA VAL A 306 32.64 30.06 21.34
C VAL A 306 32.24 31.52 21.28
N GLU A 307 33.21 32.39 21.47
CA GLU A 307 33.07 33.85 21.44
C GLU A 307 34.01 34.43 20.38
N LEU A 308 33.55 35.47 19.67
CA LEU A 308 34.40 36.25 18.79
C LEU A 308 35.06 37.36 19.61
N MET A 309 36.37 37.26 19.78
CA MET A 309 37.15 38.17 20.59
C MET A 309 37.91 39.16 19.71
N VAL A 310 37.94 40.43 20.11
CA VAL A 310 38.77 41.46 19.49
C VAL A 310 39.68 42.14 20.52
N PHE A 311 40.79 42.67 20.02
CA PHE A 311 41.80 43.36 20.84
C PHE A 311 42.45 44.50 20.05
N HIS A 312 42.84 45.55 20.76
CA HIS A 312 43.75 46.58 20.28
C HIS A 312 44.59 47.14 21.43
N ASP A 313 45.75 47.74 21.13
CA ASP A 313 46.65 48.36 22.13
C ASP A 313 46.96 49.83 21.81
N LYS A 314 46.00 50.53 21.19
CA LYS A 314 46.12 51.94 20.78
C LYS A 314 46.49 52.90 21.92
N GLY A 315 46.29 52.53 23.18
CA GLY A 315 46.57 53.37 24.36
C GLY A 315 45.39 54.22 24.82
N SER A 316 44.24 54.11 24.14
CA SER A 316 42.93 54.61 24.54
C SER A 316 41.86 53.71 23.92
N ASP A 317 40.65 53.75 24.46
CA ASP A 317 39.52 52.95 23.96
C ASP A 317 39.26 53.23 22.48
N LEU A 318 38.86 52.18 21.77
CA LEU A 318 38.59 52.25 20.35
C LEU A 318 37.31 51.51 20.01
N ASP A 319 36.48 52.18 19.24
CA ASP A 319 35.24 51.63 18.73
C ASP A 319 35.48 50.70 17.56
N THR A 320 34.75 49.59 17.56
CA THR A 320 34.57 48.80 16.35
C THR A 320 33.60 49.47 15.37
N LEU A 321 33.58 49.00 14.11
CA LEU A 321 32.63 49.47 13.09
C LEU A 321 31.49 48.48 12.91
N GLY A 322 30.24 48.93 12.74
CA GLY A 322 29.13 48.00 12.48
C GLY A 322 29.33 47.09 11.26
N GLY A 323 28.66 45.94 11.27
CA GLY A 323 28.73 44.88 10.26
C GLY A 323 29.68 43.72 10.59
N HIS A 324 30.03 43.50 11.86
CA HIS A 324 30.66 42.26 12.31
C HIS A 324 29.71 41.08 12.13
N THR A 325 30.29 39.91 11.96
CA THR A 325 29.51 38.68 11.80
C THR A 325 30.24 37.54 12.47
N PHE A 326 29.49 36.65 13.09
CA PHE A 326 30.02 35.43 13.68
C PHE A 326 29.11 34.26 13.34
N ALA A 327 29.71 33.19 12.81
CA ALA A 327 28.97 32.02 12.37
C ALA A 327 29.66 30.73 12.77
N MET A 328 28.85 29.70 13.04
CA MET A 328 29.30 28.33 13.14
C MET A 328 28.37 27.39 12.37
N LEU A 329 28.97 26.39 11.70
CA LEU A 329 28.24 25.35 10.98
C LEU A 329 28.83 23.99 11.36
N LYS A 330 27.96 23.04 11.73
CA LYS A 330 28.35 21.67 11.99
C LYS A 330 28.72 20.96 10.70
N ILE A 331 29.87 20.30 10.68
CA ILE A 331 30.43 19.63 9.50
C ILE A 331 30.76 18.15 9.71
N GLY A 332 30.58 17.61 10.92
CA GLY A 332 30.87 16.22 11.26
C GLY A 332 30.45 15.82 12.66
#